data_AF-A0A1Y4DNM7-F1
#
_entry.id   AF-A0A1Y4DNM7-F1
#
_cell.length_a   1.000
_cell.length_b   1.000
_cell.length_c   1.000
_cell.angle_alpha   90.00
_cell.angle_beta   90.00
_cell.angle_gamma   90.00
#
_symmetry.space_group_name_H-M   'P 1'
#
loop_
_entity.id
_entity.type
_entity.pdbx_description
1 polymer ?
#
loop_
_entity_poly.entity_id
_entity_poly.type
_entity_poly.pdbx_seq_one_letter_code
_entity_poly.pdbx_strand_id
1 'polypeptide(L)' 'MNMSAKSDIYISDETRRTNSPEAPWRIEDVMAWTGMSRRYLLDLARQGLMPGRKIGGTWFFSRKKLARFFGVEE' A
#
# COMPACT_ATOMS: atom_id res chain seq x y z
N MET A 1 7.45 -2.86 53.27
CA MET A 1 6.27 -3.26 52.46
C MET A 1 6.46 -2.63 51.08
N ASN A 2 6.99 -3.38 50.11
CA ASN A 2 7.27 -2.88 48.75
C ASN A 2 6.17 -3.39 47.81
N MET A 3 5.26 -2.50 47.41
CA MET A 3 4.38 -2.74 46.26
C MET A 3 5.08 -2.18 45.02
N SER A 4 5.89 -3.02 44.36
CA SER A 4 6.34 -2.76 42.99
C SER A 4 5.22 -3.23 42.05
N ALA A 5 4.35 -2.32 41.66
CA ALA A 5 3.36 -2.58 40.61
C ALA A 5 4.09 -2.80 39.28
N LYS A 6 4.25 -4.06 38.88
CA LYS A 6 4.55 -4.39 37.49
C LYS A 6 3.29 -4.06 36.70
N SER A 7 3.30 -2.93 35.99
CA SER A 7 2.33 -2.66 34.95
C SER A 7 2.65 -3.58 33.77
N ASP A 8 2.18 -4.82 33.86
CA ASP A 8 2.15 -5.73 32.72
C ASP A 8 1.30 -5.06 31.63
N ILE A 9 1.95 -4.73 30.52
CA ILE A 9 1.34 -4.10 29.35
C ILE A 9 0.33 -5.10 28.78
N TYR A 10 -0.95 -4.93 29.10
CA TYR A 10 -2.04 -5.62 28.40
C TYR A 10 -2.14 -5.03 26.99
N ILE A 11 -1.38 -5.59 26.04
CA ILE A 11 -1.63 -5.37 24.61
C ILE A 11 -2.93 -6.13 24.30
N SER A 12 -4.05 -5.41 24.24
CA SER A 12 -5.33 -5.97 23.85
C SER A 12 -5.24 -6.57 22.45
N ASP A 13 -5.76 -7.78 22.30
CA ASP A 13 -5.79 -8.60 21.08
C ASP A 13 -6.55 -7.91 19.91
N GLU A 14 -7.24 -6.82 20.22
CA GLU A 14 -7.98 -5.96 19.29
C GLU A 14 -7.07 -5.23 18.29
N THR A 15 -5.79 -5.04 18.62
CA THR A 15 -4.80 -4.43 17.71
C THR A 15 -4.37 -5.35 16.56
N ARG A 16 -4.72 -6.65 16.59
CA ARG A 16 -4.32 -7.62 15.56
C ARG A 16 -5.30 -7.74 14.37
N ARG A 17 -6.49 -7.14 14.44
CA ARG A 17 -7.62 -7.52 13.56
C ARG A 17 -7.88 -6.66 12.32
N THR A 18 -7.09 -5.64 12.01
CA THR A 18 -7.42 -4.71 10.90
C THR A 18 -6.38 -4.57 9.79
N ASN A 19 -5.26 -5.29 9.84
CA ASN A 19 -4.24 -5.26 8.78
C ASN A 19 -4.38 -6.44 7.79
N SER A 20 -5.59 -6.68 7.29
CA SER A 20 -5.70 -7.50 6.08
C SER A 20 -4.92 -6.79 4.97
N PRO A 21 -3.94 -7.44 4.32
CA PRO A 21 -3.16 -6.79 3.27
C PRO A 21 -4.11 -6.36 2.15
N GLU A 22 -4.07 -5.07 1.79
CA GLU A 22 -4.85 -4.52 0.69
C GLU A 22 -4.56 -5.33 -0.59
N ALA A 23 -5.61 -5.73 -1.30
CA ALA A 23 -5.45 -6.40 -2.58
C ALA A 23 -4.68 -5.47 -3.54
N PRO A 24 -3.61 -5.95 -4.19
CA PRO A 24 -2.82 -5.10 -5.07
C PRO A 24 -3.64 -4.68 -6.29
N TRP A 25 -3.52 -3.42 -6.66
CA TRP A 25 -4.16 -2.85 -7.85
C TRP A 25 -3.51 -3.37 -9.12
N ARG A 26 -4.33 -3.61 -10.14
CA ARG A 26 -3.87 -3.76 -11.52
C ARG A 26 -3.81 -2.40 -12.20
N ILE A 27 -3.24 -2.37 -13.41
CA ILE A 27 -3.09 -1.12 -14.16
C ILE A 27 -4.45 -0.47 -14.48
N GLU A 28 -5.51 -1.27 -14.64
CA GLU A 28 -6.88 -0.80 -14.86
C GLU A 28 -7.38 0.06 -13.69
N ASP A 29 -7.10 -0.37 -12.45
CA ASP A 29 -7.49 0.36 -11.23
C ASP A 29 -6.73 1.69 -11.13
N VAL A 30 -5.43 1.68 -11.47
CA VAL A 30 -4.60 2.91 -11.49
C VAL A 30 -5.10 3.89 -12.55
N MET A 31 -5.50 3.40 -13.73
CA MET A 31 -6.08 4.24 -14.78
C MET A 31 -7.38 4.88 -14.33
N ALA A 32 -8.27 4.11 -13.71
CA ALA A 32 -9.54 4.61 -13.20
C ALA A 32 -9.34 5.67 -12.11
N TRP A 33 -8.34 5.48 -11.25
CA TRP A 33 -8.04 6.41 -10.15
C TRP A 33 -7.36 7.70 -10.61
N THR A 34 -6.41 7.61 -11.56
CA THR A 34 -5.60 8.77 -12.00
C THR A 34 -6.18 9.50 -13.22
N GLY A 35 -7.06 8.85 -13.99
CA GLY A 35 -7.50 9.33 -15.30
C GLY A 35 -6.42 9.28 -16.39
N MET A 36 -5.24 8.74 -16.09
CA MET A 36 -4.11 8.71 -17.02
C MET A 36 -4.16 7.52 -17.97
N SER A 37 -3.51 7.66 -19.13
CA SER A 37 -3.47 6.58 -20.12
C SER A 37 -2.66 5.38 -19.64
N ARG A 38 -3.09 4.17 -20.05
CA ARG A 38 -2.36 2.92 -19.79
C ARG A 38 -0.89 3.01 -20.20
N ARG A 39 -0.63 3.54 -21.40
CA ARG A 39 0.73 3.59 -21.97
C ARG A 39 1.65 4.41 -21.07
N TYR A 40 1.22 5.61 -20.70
CA TYR A 40 1.98 6.50 -19.83
C TYR A 40 2.32 5.84 -18.48
N LEU A 41 1.31 5.29 -17.79
CA LEU A 41 1.50 4.66 -16.49
C LEU A 41 2.43 3.43 -16.57
N LEU A 42 2.30 2.60 -17.61
CA LEU A 42 3.20 1.46 -17.80
C LEU A 42 4.62 1.87 -18.19
N ASP A 43 4.80 2.97 -18.92
CA ASP A 43 6.12 3.49 -19.25
C ASP A 43 6.84 4.00 -18.00
N LEU A 44 6.14 4.72 -17.11
CA LEU A 44 6.68 5.10 -15.79
C LEU A 44 7.06 3.88 -14.95
N ALA A 45 6.21 2.84 -14.92
CA ALA A 45 6.49 1.62 -14.16
C ALA A 45 7.71 0.86 -14.73
N ARG A 46 7.82 0.75 -16.05
CA ARG A 46 8.96 0.10 -16.74
C ARG A 46 10.27 0.84 -16.51
N GLN A 47 10.23 2.16 -16.45
CA GLN A 47 11.39 3.01 -16.15
C GLN A 47 11.76 3.00 -14.65
N GLY A 48 10.95 2.38 -13.79
CA GLY A 48 11.17 2.35 -12.35
C GLY A 48 10.83 3.65 -11.62
N LEU A 49 10.18 4.60 -12.30
CA LEU A 49 9.80 5.89 -11.73
C LEU A 49 8.56 5.76 -10.85
N MET A 50 7.55 5.01 -11.31
CA MET A 50 6.31 4.78 -10.58
C MET A 50 6.39 3.46 -9.79
N PRO A 51 5.99 3.44 -8.50
CA PRO A 51 6.11 2.24 -7.67
C PRO A 51 5.13 1.15 -8.12
N GLY A 52 5.66 0.14 -8.81
CA GLY A 52 4.92 -1.05 -9.26
C GLY A 52 5.84 -2.27 -9.35
N ARG A 53 5.25 -3.47 -9.34
CA ARG A 53 5.98 -4.73 -9.49
C ARG A 53 5.35 -5.57 -10.59
N LYS A 54 6.18 -6.11 -11.49
CA LYS A 54 5.75 -7.06 -12.52
C LYS A 54 5.88 -8.49 -12.00
N ILE A 55 4.79 -9.25 -11.98
CA ILE A 55 4.73 -10.66 -11.56
C ILE A 55 3.97 -11.43 -12.64
N GLY A 56 4.58 -12.45 -13.25
CA GLY A 56 3.92 -13.28 -14.26
C GLY A 56 3.34 -12.50 -15.44
N GLY A 57 4.04 -11.46 -15.91
CA GLY A 57 3.55 -10.62 -17.03
C GLY A 57 2.60 -9.50 -16.62
N THR A 58 1.99 -9.57 -15.44
CA THR A 58 1.02 -8.60 -14.93
C THR A 58 1.70 -7.58 -14.02
N TRP A 59 1.31 -6.32 -14.13
CA TRP A 59 1.76 -5.26 -13.22
C TRP A 59 0.81 -5.13 -12.03
N PHE A 60 1.41 -5.04 -10.84
CA PHE A 60 0.71 -4.87 -9.57
C PHE A 60 1.22 -3.63 -8.85
N PHE A 61 0.31 -2.90 -8.23
CA PHE A 61 0.57 -1.62 -7.58
C PHE A 61 -0.04 -1.60 -6.17
N SER A 62 0.60 -0.86 -5.27
CA SER A 62 0.03 -0.55 -3.96
C SER A 62 -0.57 0.83 -4.02
N ARG A 63 -1.85 0.97 -3.67
CA ARG A 63 -2.55 2.25 -3.63
C ARG A 63 -1.81 3.27 -2.78
N LYS A 64 -1.44 2.89 -1.55
CA LYS A 64 -0.65 3.71 -0.64
C LYS A 64 0.65 4.26 -1.23
N LYS A 65 1.40 3.41 -1.94
CA LYS A 65 2.66 3.83 -2.59
C LYS A 65 2.39 4.78 -3.76
N LEU A 66 1.32 4.52 -4.52
CA LEU A 66 0.90 5.41 -5.60
C LEU A 66 0.43 6.76 -5.05
N ALA A 67 -0.39 6.79 -4.00
CA ALA A 67 -0.82 8.03 -3.33
C ALA A 67 0.37 8.90 -2.95
N ARG A 68 1.39 8.31 -2.30
CA ARG A 68 2.65 9.00 -2.00
C ARG A 68 3.40 9.49 -3.23
N PHE A 69 3.45 8.69 -4.29
CA PHE A 69 4.13 9.06 -5.54
C PHE A 69 3.43 10.24 -6.25
N PHE A 70 2.10 10.25 -6.28
CA PHE A 70 1.31 11.32 -6.89
C PHE A 70 1.07 12.52 -5.97
N GLY A 71 1.52 12.47 -4.71
CA GLY A 71 1.35 13.55 -3.74
C GLY A 71 -0.09 13.72 -3.26
N VAL A 72 -0.87 12.65 -3.21
CA VAL A 72 -2.27 12.64 -2.75
C VAL A 72 -2.31 12.08 -1.33
N GLU A 73 -3.03 12.75 -0.43
CA GLU A 73 -3.31 12.22 0.92
C GLU A 73 -4.34 11.07 0.83
N GLU A 74 -4.09 9.97 1.56
CA GLU A 74 -4.82 8.70 1.48
C GLU A 74 -6.13 8.70 2.29
#